data_AF-A0A8J3KBX1-F1
#
_entry.id   AF-A0A8J3KBX1-F1
#
_cell.length_a   1.000
_cell.length_b   1.000
_cell.length_c   1.000
_cell.angle_alpha   90.00
_cell.angle_beta   90.00
_cell.angle_gamma   90.00
#
_symmetry.space_group_name_H-M   'P 1'
#
loop_
_entity.id
_entity.type
_entity.pdbx_description
1 polymer ?
#
loop_
_entity_poly.entity_id
_entity_poly.type
_entity_poly.pdbx_seq_one_letter_code
_entity_poly.pdbx_strand_id
1 'polypeptide(L)'
;MSELEAGFLTAKVLLVDDRQDNLIALEAMLQGLPVEPVAVSSGEAALKRLLVDDFAVILMDAQMPGLDGFETAGHIKRRERTRHIPIIFLTAADRDARLALRGYAAGAVDYLTKPFDPWVLRAKVAIFVDLWVKTQQLRQQAQQWARLSGAAHDAVRLLDEPGLDNVERAREALRAALPHDPEPLTRRAR
;
A
#
# COMPACT_ATOMS: atom_id res chain seq x y z
N MET A 1 -7.24 -22.14 17.25
CA MET A 1 -7.50 -21.28 16.08
C MET A 1 -8.29 -20.08 16.54
N SER A 2 -7.65 -19.16 17.27
CA SER A 2 -8.30 -18.17 18.12
C SER A 2 -7.96 -16.73 17.70
N GLU A 3 -9.00 -15.90 17.62
CA GLU A 3 -9.06 -14.52 18.16
C GLU A 3 -7.98 -13.49 17.76
N LEU A 4 -7.24 -13.70 16.67
CA LEU A 4 -6.23 -12.77 16.15
C LEU A 4 -6.54 -12.32 14.70
N GLU A 5 -7.79 -11.97 14.40
CA GLU A 5 -8.14 -11.22 13.18
C GLU A 5 -8.63 -9.82 13.53
N ALA A 6 -7.83 -9.11 14.33
CA ALA A 6 -7.93 -7.67 14.44
C ALA A 6 -7.55 -7.06 13.07
N GLY A 7 -8.54 -6.87 12.20
CA GLY A 7 -8.48 -6.12 10.93
C GLY A 7 -7.09 -5.95 10.33
N PHE A 8 -6.42 -7.06 9.99
CA PHE A 8 -5.13 -6.97 9.31
C PHE A 8 -5.39 -6.38 7.94
N LEU A 9 -4.83 -5.19 7.68
CA LEU A 9 -4.83 -4.61 6.35
C LEU A 9 -4.05 -5.57 5.45
N THR A 10 -4.76 -6.36 4.65
CA THR A 10 -4.14 -7.23 3.66
C THR A 10 -3.58 -6.35 2.55
N ALA A 11 -2.25 -6.28 2.48
CA ALA A 11 -1.57 -5.48 1.47
C ALA A 11 -1.67 -6.15 0.10
N LYS A 12 -2.05 -5.40 -0.93
CA LYS A 12 -2.06 -5.91 -2.30
C LYS A 12 -0.67 -5.82 -2.92
N VAL A 13 -0.27 -6.87 -3.65
CA VAL A 13 0.97 -6.93 -4.42
C VAL A 13 0.62 -7.11 -5.90
N LEU A 14 1.02 -6.16 -6.74
CA LEU A 14 0.75 -6.26 -8.18
C LEU A 14 1.85 -7.07 -8.86
N LEU A 15 1.46 -8.13 -9.56
CA LEU A 15 2.36 -8.99 -10.35
C LEU A 15 2.13 -8.69 -11.83
N VAL A 16 3.18 -8.36 -12.55
CA VAL A 16 3.11 -7.98 -13.97
C VAL A 16 4.15 -8.77 -14.75
N ASP A 17 3.71 -9.71 -15.57
CA ASP A 17 4.56 -10.53 -16.44
C ASP A 17 3.69 -11.07 -17.58
N ASP A 18 4.18 -11.06 -18.82
CA ASP A 18 3.41 -11.49 -20.00
C ASP A 18 3.24 -13.01 -20.07
N ARG A 19 4.02 -13.76 -19.28
CA ARG A 19 3.99 -15.22 -19.24
C ARG A 19 3.22 -15.71 -18.02
N GLN A 20 2.15 -16.46 -18.27
CA GLN A 20 1.31 -17.02 -17.21
C GLN A 20 2.08 -17.92 -16.23
N ASP A 21 3.04 -18.70 -16.71
CA ASP A 21 3.87 -19.56 -15.86
C ASP A 21 4.68 -18.76 -14.82
N ASN A 22 5.16 -17.57 -15.20
CA ASN A 22 5.91 -16.69 -14.30
C ASN A 22 4.98 -16.12 -13.22
N LEU A 23 3.76 -15.72 -13.60
CA LEU A 23 2.75 -15.23 -12.66
C LEU A 23 2.39 -16.30 -11.62
N ILE A 24 2.14 -17.54 -12.06
CA ILE A 24 1.84 -18.68 -11.16
C ILE A 24 3.02 -18.93 -10.21
N ALA A 25 4.25 -18.89 -10.72
CA ALA A 25 5.44 -19.06 -9.89
C ALA A 25 5.57 -17.94 -8.84
N LEU A 26 5.33 -16.68 -9.22
CA LEU A 26 5.34 -15.55 -8.30
C LEU A 26 4.26 -15.67 -7.21
N GLU A 27 3.03 -16.03 -7.59
CA GLU A 27 1.95 -16.29 -6.64
C GLU A 27 2.33 -17.38 -5.65
N ALA A 28 2.90 -18.49 -6.13
CA ALA A 28 3.38 -19.59 -5.29
C ALA A 28 4.48 -19.14 -4.32
N MET A 29 5.42 -18.29 -4.76
CA MET A 29 6.49 -17.75 -3.90
C MET A 29 5.95 -16.82 -2.80
N LEU A 30 4.84 -16.12 -3.05
CA LEU A 30 4.22 -15.24 -2.06
C LEU A 30 3.32 -15.98 -1.07
N GLN A 31 3.06 -17.28 -1.27
CA GLN A 31 2.22 -18.06 -0.35
C GLN A 31 2.73 -18.02 1.09
N GLY A 32 1.80 -17.77 2.01
CA GLY A 32 2.07 -17.64 3.44
C GLY A 32 2.55 -16.26 3.89
N LEU A 33 2.74 -15.30 2.97
CA LEU A 33 2.81 -13.88 3.34
C LEU A 33 1.38 -13.31 3.50
N PRO A 34 1.16 -12.34 4.41
CA PRO A 34 -0.14 -11.69 4.60
C PRO A 34 -0.43 -10.67 3.50
N VAL A 35 -0.45 -11.13 2.25
CA VAL A 35 -0.60 -10.29 1.05
C VAL A 35 -1.66 -10.87 0.10
N GLU A 36 -2.30 -9.99 -0.66
CA GLU A 36 -3.17 -10.36 -1.77
C GLU A 36 -2.40 -10.13 -3.09
N PRO A 37 -1.88 -11.19 -3.73
CA PRO A 37 -1.29 -11.05 -5.06
C PRO A 37 -2.38 -10.79 -6.10
N VAL A 38 -2.12 -9.83 -6.97
CA VAL A 38 -2.99 -9.44 -8.09
C VAL A 38 -2.17 -9.54 -9.36
N ALA A 39 -2.45 -10.54 -10.19
CA ALA A 39 -1.71 -10.78 -11.42
C ALA A 39 -2.35 -10.12 -12.65
N VAL A 40 -1.50 -9.53 -13.50
CA VAL A 40 -1.87 -8.98 -14.81
C VAL A 40 -0.80 -9.31 -15.85
N SER A 41 -1.19 -9.44 -17.11
CA SER A 41 -0.32 -9.95 -18.18
C SER A 41 0.31 -8.88 -19.09
N SER A 42 0.16 -7.59 -18.77
CA SER A 42 0.77 -6.52 -19.57
C SER A 42 0.94 -5.22 -18.79
N GLY A 43 1.81 -4.34 -19.27
CA GLY A 43 2.00 -3.00 -18.73
C GLY A 43 0.71 -2.16 -18.74
N GLU A 44 -0.08 -2.23 -19.81
CA GLU A 44 -1.36 -1.52 -19.92
C GLU A 44 -2.39 -2.04 -18.92
N ALA A 45 -2.44 -3.37 -18.70
CA ALA A 45 -3.30 -3.97 -17.69
C ALA A 45 -2.89 -3.52 -16.28
N ALA A 46 -1.58 -3.43 -16.00
CA ALA A 46 -1.06 -2.87 -14.76
C ALA A 46 -1.49 -1.41 -14.56
N LEU A 47 -1.34 -0.56 -15.58
CA LEU A 47 -1.76 0.84 -15.52
C LEU A 47 -3.27 1.00 -15.31
N LYS A 48 -4.10 0.11 -15.86
CA LYS A 48 -5.55 0.10 -15.61
C LYS A 48 -5.85 -0.30 -14.17
N ARG A 49 -5.18 -1.33 -13.64
CA ARG A 49 -5.40 -1.79 -12.26
C ARG A 49 -5.05 -0.73 -11.23
N LEU A 50 -3.96 0.01 -11.47
CA LEU A 50 -3.50 1.12 -10.62
C LEU A 50 -4.45 2.34 -10.59
N LEU A 51 -5.49 2.38 -11.42
CA LEU A 51 -6.53 3.42 -11.35
C LEU A 51 -7.54 3.16 -10.23
N VAL A 52 -7.74 1.89 -9.87
CA VAL A 52 -8.83 1.45 -9.00
C VAL A 52 -8.35 0.84 -7.69
N ASP A 53 -7.13 0.32 -7.65
CA ASP A 53 -6.54 -0.31 -6.47
C ASP A 53 -5.25 0.38 -6.01
N ASP A 54 -4.99 0.27 -4.71
CA ASP A 54 -3.73 0.67 -4.09
C ASP A 54 -2.88 -0.56 -3.78
N PHE A 55 -1.58 -0.47 -4.03
CA PHE A 55 -0.63 -1.57 -3.89
C PHE A 55 0.52 -1.19 -2.96
N ALA A 56 1.01 -2.17 -2.20
CA ALA A 56 2.20 -2.01 -1.37
C ALA A 56 3.49 -2.06 -2.20
N VAL A 57 3.53 -2.91 -3.23
CA VAL A 57 4.67 -3.07 -4.14
C VAL A 57 4.22 -3.67 -5.46
N ILE A 58 4.97 -3.39 -6.51
CA ILE A 58 4.79 -3.95 -7.84
C ILE A 58 6.01 -4.82 -8.17
N LEU A 59 5.76 -6.08 -8.53
CA LEU A 59 6.74 -6.97 -9.16
C LEU A 59 6.52 -6.90 -10.66
N MET A 60 7.49 -6.35 -11.38
CA MET A 60 7.36 -5.99 -12.79
C MET A 60 8.40 -6.74 -13.62
N ASP A 61 7.97 -7.54 -14.58
CA ASP A 61 8.88 -8.04 -15.61
C ASP A 61 9.41 -6.88 -16.45
N ALA A 62 10.72 -6.89 -16.68
CA ALA A 62 11.39 -5.83 -17.41
C ALA A 62 11.13 -5.88 -18.93
N GLN A 63 10.74 -7.03 -19.47
CA GLN A 63 10.67 -7.29 -20.91
C GLN A 63 9.33 -7.93 -21.29
N MET A 64 8.37 -7.07 -21.61
CA MET A 64 7.07 -7.50 -22.12
C MET A 64 6.87 -7.00 -23.56
N PRO A 65 6.10 -7.73 -24.39
CA PRO A 65 5.68 -7.23 -25.69
C PRO A 65 4.75 -6.03 -25.55
N GLY A 66 4.87 -5.07 -26.48
CA GLY A 66 4.10 -3.83 -26.43
C GLY A 66 4.75 -2.82 -25.49
N LEU A 67 4.06 -2.44 -24.41
CA LEU A 67 4.59 -1.53 -23.41
C LEU A 67 5.55 -2.26 -22.45
N ASP A 68 6.83 -1.94 -22.53
CA ASP A 68 7.83 -2.61 -21.70
C ASP A 68 7.72 -2.23 -20.21
N GLY A 69 8.35 -3.01 -19.32
CA GLY A 69 8.27 -2.78 -17.88
C GLY A 69 8.85 -1.43 -17.43
N PHE A 70 9.89 -0.94 -18.09
CA PHE A 70 10.52 0.35 -17.78
C PHE A 70 9.67 1.53 -18.22
N GLU A 71 9.08 1.46 -19.42
CA GLU A 71 8.13 2.44 -19.91
C GLU A 71 6.88 2.47 -19.01
N THR A 72 6.37 1.29 -18.65
CA THR A 72 5.28 1.13 -17.68
C THR A 72 5.61 1.81 -16.37
N ALA A 73 6.77 1.54 -15.78
CA ALA A 73 7.23 2.21 -14.57
C ALA A 73 7.32 3.72 -14.73
N GLY A 74 7.82 4.21 -15.86
CA GLY A 74 7.82 5.64 -16.19
C GLY A 74 6.42 6.25 -16.14
N HIS A 75 5.40 5.57 -16.68
CA HIS A 75 4.00 6.02 -16.59
C HIS A 75 3.48 6.01 -15.15
N ILE A 76 3.82 4.99 -14.36
CA ILE A 76 3.44 4.87 -12.94
C ILE A 76 4.06 6.04 -12.13
N LYS A 77 5.34 6.35 -12.36
CA LYS A 77 6.05 7.40 -11.63
C LYS A 77 5.69 8.83 -12.02
N ARG A 78 5.11 9.04 -13.21
CA ARG A 78 4.59 10.36 -13.62
C ARG A 78 3.27 10.75 -12.95
N ARG A 79 2.51 9.79 -12.40
CA ARG A 79 1.20 10.04 -11.80
C ARG A 79 1.32 10.26 -10.29
N GLU A 80 0.76 11.36 -9.79
CA GLU A 80 0.74 11.73 -8.37
C GLU A 80 0.30 10.58 -7.46
N ARG A 81 -0.81 9.92 -7.83
CA ARG A 81 -1.41 8.83 -7.04
C ARG A 81 -0.50 7.61 -6.93
N THR A 82 0.31 7.30 -7.95
CA THR A 82 1.02 6.00 -8.03
C THR A 82 2.53 6.12 -7.92
N ARG A 83 3.09 7.35 -7.98
CA ARG A 83 4.55 7.55 -8.00
C ARG A 83 5.30 7.05 -6.78
N HIS A 84 4.62 6.98 -5.64
CA HIS A 84 5.19 6.52 -4.39
C HIS A 84 5.25 4.98 -4.28
N ILE A 85 4.57 4.24 -5.15
CA ILE A 85 4.53 2.77 -5.08
C ILE A 85 5.89 2.22 -5.50
N PRO A 86 6.56 1.39 -4.68
CA PRO A 86 7.84 0.79 -5.02
C PRO A 86 7.66 -0.25 -6.14
N ILE A 87 8.65 -0.30 -7.04
CA ILE A 87 8.70 -1.24 -8.16
C ILE A 87 9.97 -2.06 -8.01
N ILE A 88 9.83 -3.38 -8.00
CA ILE A 88 10.92 -4.36 -8.08
C ILE A 88 10.88 -4.94 -9.48
N PHE A 89 11.94 -4.69 -10.25
CA PHE A 89 12.06 -5.25 -11.59
C PHE A 89 12.58 -6.68 -11.55
N LEU A 90 11.97 -7.55 -12.34
CA LEU A 90 12.43 -8.91 -12.58
C LEU A 90 13.16 -8.92 -13.93
N THR A 91 14.49 -9.06 -13.93
CA THR A 91 15.34 -8.91 -15.11
C THR A 91 16.08 -10.20 -15.45
N ALA A 92 16.41 -10.43 -16.73
CA ALA A 92 17.37 -11.48 -17.09
C ALA A 92 18.82 -11.03 -16.80
N ALA A 93 19.70 -11.97 -16.44
CA ALA A 93 21.07 -11.72 -15.97
C ALA A 93 21.99 -10.96 -16.93
N ASP A 94 21.66 -10.93 -18.22
CA ASP A 94 22.65 -10.61 -19.26
C ASP A 94 22.89 -9.09 -19.47
N ARG A 95 22.27 -8.19 -18.69
CA ARG A 95 22.27 -6.72 -19.00
C ARG A 95 22.28 -5.78 -17.79
N ASP A 96 23.04 -6.11 -16.75
CA ASP A 96 22.97 -5.44 -15.44
C ASP A 96 23.27 -3.92 -15.43
N ALA A 97 24.31 -3.44 -16.13
CA ALA A 97 24.74 -2.05 -15.95
C ALA A 97 23.80 -1.00 -16.58
N ARG A 98 23.25 -1.26 -17.78
CA ARG A 98 22.39 -0.29 -18.49
C ARG A 98 20.94 -0.33 -18.03
N LEU A 99 20.45 -1.49 -17.61
CA LEU A 99 19.09 -1.65 -17.10
C LEU A 99 18.96 -1.10 -15.68
N ALA A 100 19.96 -1.28 -14.81
CA ALA A 100 19.98 -0.66 -13.50
C ALA A 100 19.94 0.88 -13.59
N LEU A 101 20.75 1.49 -14.46
CA LEU A 101 20.73 2.93 -14.73
C LEU A 101 19.37 3.42 -15.25
N ARG A 102 18.75 2.69 -16.18
CA ARG A 102 17.43 3.03 -16.73
C ARG A 102 16.32 2.93 -15.70
N GLY A 103 16.29 1.88 -14.88
CA GLY A 103 15.25 1.77 -13.88
C GLY A 103 15.43 2.76 -12.73
N TYR A 104 16.66 3.11 -12.31
CA TYR A 104 16.86 4.18 -11.31
C TYR A 104 16.38 5.53 -11.86
N ALA A 105 16.65 5.83 -13.13
CA ALA A 105 16.10 7.01 -13.79
C ALA A 105 14.57 6.96 -13.93
N ALA A 106 13.98 5.76 -14.05
CA ALA A 106 12.54 5.54 -14.07
C ALA A 106 11.91 5.45 -12.66
N GLY A 107 12.68 5.67 -11.58
CA GLY A 107 12.20 5.65 -10.20
C GLY A 107 12.03 4.27 -9.57
N ALA A 108 12.67 3.25 -10.14
CA ALA A 108 12.76 1.91 -9.56
C ALA A 108 13.46 1.94 -8.20
N VAL A 109 12.98 1.10 -7.30
CA VAL A 109 13.57 0.99 -5.96
C VAL A 109 14.55 -0.20 -5.91
N ASP A 110 14.30 -1.26 -6.67
CA ASP A 110 15.07 -2.51 -6.57
C ASP A 110 14.97 -3.40 -7.82
N TYR A 111 15.84 -4.42 -7.92
CA TYR A 111 15.88 -5.40 -9.01
C TYR A 111 16.13 -6.81 -8.47
N LEU A 112 15.61 -7.80 -9.20
CA LEU A 112 15.87 -9.23 -9.00
C LEU A 112 16.18 -9.89 -10.34
N THR A 113 17.34 -10.51 -10.40
CA THR A 113 17.80 -11.21 -11.60
C THR A 113 17.26 -12.63 -11.65
N LYS A 114 16.60 -13.00 -12.74
CA LYS A 114 16.13 -14.36 -13.04
C LYS A 114 17.33 -15.27 -13.40
N PRO A 115 17.43 -16.48 -12.82
CA PRO A 115 16.56 -17.05 -11.77
C PRO A 115 16.89 -16.44 -10.40
N PHE A 116 15.88 -15.98 -9.67
CA PHE A 116 16.03 -15.40 -8.34
C PHE A 116 15.63 -16.40 -7.23
N ASP A 117 16.24 -16.25 -6.06
CA ASP A 117 15.89 -17.02 -4.88
C ASP A 117 14.51 -16.58 -4.33
N PRO A 118 13.53 -17.49 -4.18
CA PRO A 118 12.24 -17.21 -3.57
C PRO A 118 12.33 -16.51 -2.21
N TRP A 119 13.30 -16.87 -1.38
CA TRP A 119 13.49 -16.24 -0.06
C TRP A 119 13.86 -14.78 -0.17
N VAL A 120 14.70 -14.42 -1.15
CA VAL A 120 15.11 -13.03 -1.38
C VAL A 120 13.92 -12.22 -1.88
N LEU A 121 13.10 -12.77 -2.80
CA LEU A 121 11.89 -12.10 -3.27
C LEU A 121 10.92 -11.85 -2.11
N ARG A 122 10.65 -12.88 -1.30
CA ARG A 122 9.76 -12.77 -0.13
C ARG A 122 10.25 -11.73 0.87
N ALA A 123 11.56 -11.71 1.15
CA ALA A 123 12.14 -10.75 2.07
C ALA A 123 11.96 -9.29 1.57
N LYS A 124 12.23 -9.05 0.28
CA LYS A 124 12.04 -7.71 -0.32
C LYS A 124 10.57 -7.28 -0.30
N VAL A 125 9.66 -8.18 -0.69
CA VAL A 125 8.21 -7.90 -0.65
C VAL A 125 7.74 -7.61 0.77
N ALA A 126 8.17 -8.40 1.76
CA ALA A 126 7.79 -8.22 3.16
C ALA A 126 8.20 -6.84 3.70
N ILE A 127 9.38 -6.33 3.33
CA ILE A 127 9.83 -4.98 3.73
C ILE A 127 8.88 -3.90 3.22
N PHE A 128 8.50 -3.96 1.94
CA PHE A 128 7.59 -2.96 1.36
C PHE A 128 6.16 -3.08 1.89
N VAL A 129 5.72 -4.30 2.19
CA VAL A 129 4.43 -4.55 2.85
C VAL A 129 4.40 -3.94 4.25
N ASP A 130 5.44 -4.18 5.06
CA ASP A 130 5.54 -3.59 6.41
C ASP A 130 5.57 -2.06 6.35
N LEU A 131 6.35 -1.49 5.42
CA LEU A 131 6.38 -0.04 5.21
C LEU A 131 5.01 0.52 4.78
N TRP A 132 4.30 -0.19 3.90
CA TRP A 132 2.96 0.20 3.48
C TRP A 132 1.98 0.16 4.65
N VAL A 133 1.97 -0.91 5.45
CA VAL A 133 1.11 -1.04 6.63
C VAL A 133 1.37 0.11 7.61
N LYS A 134 2.64 0.38 7.93
CA LYS A 134 3.03 1.50 8.80
C LYS A 134 2.57 2.85 8.23
N THR A 135 2.70 3.05 6.92
CA THR A 135 2.24 4.27 6.25
C THR A 135 0.73 4.43 6.35
N GLN A 136 -0.04 3.34 6.19
CA GLN A 136 -1.50 3.40 6.36
C GLN A 136 -1.89 3.69 7.81
N GLN A 137 -1.21 3.09 8.80
CA GLN A 137 -1.43 3.38 10.21
C GLN A 137 -1.16 4.85 10.54
N LEU A 138 -0.05 5.40 10.07
CA LEU A 138 0.28 6.82 10.25
C LEU A 138 -0.78 7.73 9.60
N ARG A 139 -1.26 7.39 8.40
CA ARG A 139 -2.33 8.15 7.73
C ARG A 139 -3.63 8.12 8.53
N GLN A 140 -4.02 6.95 9.04
CA GLN A 140 -5.22 6.81 9.88
C GLN A 140 -5.10 7.64 11.17
N GLN A 141 -3.95 7.56 11.85
CA GLN A 141 -3.69 8.36 13.05
C GLN A 141 -3.70 9.87 12.75
N ALA A 142 -3.06 10.31 11.67
CA ALA A 142 -3.05 11.72 11.27
C ALA A 142 -4.47 12.23 10.93
N GLN A 143 -5.28 11.41 10.25
CA GLN A 143 -6.69 11.75 9.97
C GLN A 143 -7.52 11.84 11.26
N GLN A 144 -7.32 10.90 12.19
CA GLN A 144 -8.01 10.92 13.48
C GLN A 144 -7.61 12.16 14.28
N TRP A 145 -6.32 12.48 14.34
CA TRP A 145 -5.82 13.69 14.99
C TRP A 145 -6.40 14.96 14.36
N ALA A 146 -6.43 15.04 13.02
CA ALA A 146 -7.01 16.18 12.31
C ALA A 146 -8.50 16.36 12.61
N ARG A 147 -9.28 15.26 12.68
CA ARG A 147 -10.70 15.29 13.06
C ARG A 147 -10.90 15.79 14.49
N LEU A 148 -10.15 15.23 15.44
CA LEU A 148 -10.22 15.63 16.85
C LEU A 148 -9.84 17.09 17.05
N SER A 149 -8.74 17.52 16.42
CA SER A 149 -8.29 18.91 16.45
C SER A 149 -9.35 19.84 15.85
N GLY A 150 -9.90 19.51 14.68
CA GLY A 150 -10.98 20.30 14.06
C GLY A 150 -12.21 20.44 14.96
N ALA A 151 -12.69 19.34 15.52
CA ALA A 151 -13.85 19.35 16.43
C ALA A 151 -13.58 20.14 17.72
N ALA A 152 -12.37 20.07 18.27
CA ALA A 152 -11.98 20.87 19.43
C ALA A 152 -11.96 22.37 19.10
N HIS A 153 -11.41 22.77 17.94
CA HIS A 153 -11.43 24.17 17.50
C HIS A 153 -12.87 24.68 17.30
N ASP A 154 -13.75 23.88 16.68
CA ASP A 154 -15.15 24.23 16.51
C ASP A 154 -15.91 24.34 17.84
N ALA A 155 -15.64 23.43 18.78
CA ALA A 155 -16.24 23.46 20.10
C ALA A 155 -15.84 24.72 20.89
N VAL A 156 -14.56 25.10 20.87
CA VAL A 156 -14.08 26.35 21.51
C VAL A 156 -14.81 27.55 20.92
N ARG A 157 -14.87 27.65 19.58
CA ARG A 157 -15.56 28.75 18.90
C ARG A 157 -17.05 28.85 19.26
N LEU A 158 -17.75 27.71 19.35
CA LEU A 158 -19.16 27.68 19.76
C LEU A 158 -19.36 28.16 21.20
N LEU A 159 -18.46 27.78 22.11
CA LEU A 159 -18.51 28.17 23.52
C LEU A 159 -18.20 29.66 23.74
N ASP A 160 -17.39 30.26 22.86
CA ASP A 160 -17.10 31.70 22.88
C ASP A 160 -18.26 32.56 22.34
N GLU A 161 -19.14 31.98 21.53
CA GLU A 161 -20.31 32.67 20.98
C GLU A 161 -21.54 32.57 21.91
N PRO A 162 -22.30 33.66 22.13
CA PRO A 162 -23.53 33.61 22.91
C PRO A 162 -24.61 32.82 22.16
N GLY A 163 -25.12 31.74 22.77
CA GLY A 163 -26.21 30.94 22.23
C GLY A 163 -26.67 29.86 23.20
N LEU A 164 -27.99 29.69 23.34
CA LEU A 164 -28.59 28.77 24.34
C LEU A 164 -28.19 27.31 24.12
N ASP A 165 -27.96 26.90 22.87
CA ASP A 165 -27.67 25.50 22.49
C ASP A 165 -26.19 25.25 22.18
N ASN A 166 -25.33 26.25 22.28
CA ASN A 166 -23.93 26.16 21.83
C ASN A 166 -23.11 25.14 22.64
N VAL A 167 -23.43 24.98 23.93
CA VAL A 167 -22.79 23.98 24.80
C VAL A 167 -23.11 22.56 24.32
N GLU A 168 -24.37 22.27 23.96
CA GLU A 168 -24.75 20.93 23.50
C GLU A 168 -24.16 20.66 22.11
N ARG A 169 -24.18 21.64 21.20
CA ARG A 169 -23.56 21.53 19.87
C ARG A 169 -22.05 21.28 19.94
N ALA A 170 -21.35 21.96 20.85
CA ALA A 170 -19.92 21.75 21.10
C ALA A 170 -19.65 20.33 21.63
N ARG A 171 -20.51 19.83 22.53
CA ARG A 171 -20.42 18.48 23.08
C ARG A 171 -20.68 17.40 22.04
N GLU A 172 -21.67 17.60 21.17
CA GLU A 172 -21.98 16.70 20.06
C GLU A 172 -20.83 16.63 19.05
N ALA A 173 -20.26 17.78 18.65
CA ALA A 173 -19.12 17.83 17.73
C ALA A 173 -17.90 17.06 18.27
N LEU A 174 -17.57 17.23 19.55
CA LEU A 174 -16.50 16.48 20.21
C LEU A 174 -16.79 14.98 20.27
N ARG A 175 -18.02 14.58 20.64
CA ARG A 175 -18.42 13.17 20.69
C ARG A 175 -18.34 12.49 19.32
N ALA A 176 -18.75 13.18 18.26
CA ALA A 176 -18.68 12.65 16.90
C ALA A 176 -17.24 12.46 16.39
N ALA A 177 -16.29 13.26 16.91
CA ALA A 177 -14.88 13.16 16.53
C ALA A 177 -14.08 12.16 17.37
N LEU A 178 -14.55 11.82 18.58
CA LEU A 178 -13.96 10.76 19.38
C LEU A 178 -14.10 9.41 18.67
N PRO A 179 -13.05 8.55 18.71
CA PRO A 179 -13.21 7.18 18.25
C PRO A 179 -14.33 6.51 19.05
N HIS A 180 -15.18 5.74 18.39
CA HIS A 180 -16.03 4.78 19.11
C HIS A 180 -15.10 3.87 19.92
N ASP A 181 -15.36 3.74 21.22
CA ASP A 181 -14.58 2.90 22.12
C ASP A 181 -14.31 1.54 21.44
N PRO A 182 -13.05 1.08 21.32
CA PRO A 182 -12.85 -0.35 21.16
C PRO A 182 -13.50 -0.98 22.38
N GLU A 183 -14.46 -1.87 22.14
CA GLU A 183 -15.22 -2.61 23.15
C GLU A 183 -14.33 -2.91 24.37
N PRO A 184 -14.74 -2.56 25.61
CA PRO A 184 -13.88 -2.70 26.76
C PRO A 184 -13.39 -4.14 26.83
N LEU A 185 -12.06 -4.31 26.84
CA LEU A 185 -11.38 -5.56 27.17
C LEU A 185 -11.87 -6.01 28.55
N THR A 186 -13.01 -6.69 28.56
CA THR A 186 -13.60 -7.25 29.76
C THR A 186 -12.61 -8.28 30.26
N ARG A 187 -12.02 -7.92 31.42
CA ARG A 187 -11.22 -8.75 32.30
C ARG A 187 -11.47 -10.24 32.05
N ARG A 188 -10.50 -10.95 31.49
CA ARG A 188 -10.37 -12.40 31.71
C ARG A 188 -10.18 -12.60 33.21
N ALA A 189 -11.27 -12.89 33.90
CA ALA A 189 -11.26 -13.48 35.21
C ALA A 189 -11.65 -14.96 35.06
N ARG A 190 -10.65 -15.81 35.31
CA ARG A 190 -10.69 -17.26 35.56
C ARG A 190 -10.73 -18.17 34.34
#